data_AF-A0A1J5AE52-F1
#
_entry.id   AF-A0A1J5AE52-F1
#
_cell.length_a   1.000
_cell.length_b   1.000
_cell.length_c   1.000
_cell.angle_alpha   90.00
_cell.angle_beta   90.00
_cell.angle_gamma   90.00
#
_symmetry.space_group_name_H-M   'P 1'
#
loop_
_entity.id
_entity.type
_entity.pdbx_description
1 polymer ?
#
loop_
_entity_poly.entity_id
_entity_poly.type
_entity_poly.pdbx_seq_one_letter_code
_entity_poly.pdbx_strand_id
1 'polypeptide(L)'
;MVRGVMNSNGHSHEVCSSVWLDVTWLQPIYADPRASVEEMRRRAAEGRERRERWAEQMEREGRSIQQVTREIGQRFGRPRRQREMQAAGQLPSLGSWNWYDARFMIAECLGAPPPEWDDRTHSWWQERAHYMDTVKSVADVRGIPIPDWPATEPVAKMLASHARWMEAFPDDGDGWGITYYMTRPGGAAVKSINYPAFVDLGIFIIGTTRFLEIVGGDREMADALMDKCFELSTSYTEFILSLKDESFDALCGFGGDVTCMLSPRLFERYGLAWDARLFDYVQKVHHTPADIPCNYHSCGPSVHLYEKWGRHPHQRNITTIQTRLLSGTVKKLRENLPETYLEMTIHPQHFDLAEQPPEHVAEVLWETARDAGFRDLHITLIAAAHEPAYLDRLETSYRACLDTLTEINEYIAATRSEA
;
A
#
# COMPACT_ATOMS: atom_id res chain seq x y z
N MET A 1 -20.37 -5.14 18.24
CA MET A 1 -18.92 -5.05 18.52
C MET A 1 -18.44 -6.44 18.89
N VAL A 2 -18.07 -7.24 17.88
CA VAL A 2 -17.49 -8.57 18.10
C VAL A 2 -16.01 -8.34 18.39
N ARG A 3 -15.54 -8.72 19.58
CA ARG A 3 -14.10 -8.71 19.88
C ARG A 3 -13.49 -9.90 19.14
N GLY A 4 -12.58 -9.65 18.19
CA GLY A 4 -11.80 -10.71 17.57
C GLY A 4 -11.14 -11.57 18.65
N VAL A 5 -11.49 -12.85 18.69
CA VAL A 5 -11.03 -13.76 19.74
C VAL A 5 -9.69 -14.36 19.33
N MET A 6 -8.61 -13.91 19.95
CA MET A 6 -7.26 -14.45 19.75
C MET A 6 -7.13 -15.86 20.36
N ASN A 7 -6.30 -16.72 19.74
CA ASN A 7 -5.86 -17.98 20.38
C ASN A 7 -4.65 -17.78 21.30
N SER A 8 -4.18 -18.86 21.93
CA SER A 8 -2.99 -18.87 22.80
C SER A 8 -1.70 -18.43 22.09
N ASN A 9 -1.69 -18.41 20.76
CA ASN A 9 -0.56 -17.99 19.93
C ASN A 9 -0.73 -16.57 19.36
N GLY A 10 -1.82 -15.87 19.70
CA GLY A 10 -2.06 -14.48 19.28
C GLY A 10 -2.66 -14.30 17.88
N HIS A 11 -3.18 -15.36 17.24
CA HIS A 11 -3.79 -15.27 15.90
C HIS A 11 -5.27 -14.89 15.96
N SER A 12 -5.73 -14.14 14.96
CA SER A 12 -7.16 -13.88 14.75
C SER A 12 -7.80 -15.06 14.01
N HIS A 13 -8.90 -15.58 14.57
CA HIS A 13 -9.74 -16.61 13.96
C HIS A 13 -10.97 -16.01 13.28
N GLU A 14 -10.76 -14.96 12.51
CA GLU A 14 -11.81 -14.30 11.73
C GLU A 14 -11.22 -13.92 10.37
N VAL A 15 -12.03 -14.08 9.33
CA VAL A 15 -11.72 -13.55 8.00
C VAL A 15 -12.37 -12.18 7.90
N CYS A 16 -11.53 -11.14 7.80
CA CYS A 16 -11.98 -9.77 7.63
C CYS A 16 -12.12 -9.42 6.15
N SER A 17 -12.90 -8.37 5.86
CA SER A 17 -13.06 -7.85 4.51
C SER A 17 -13.25 -6.34 4.50
N SER A 18 -12.86 -5.71 3.40
CA SER A 18 -13.19 -4.31 3.11
C SER A 18 -13.51 -4.13 1.64
N VAL A 19 -14.48 -3.25 1.37
CA VAL A 19 -14.88 -2.90 0.00
C VAL A 19 -14.32 -1.54 -0.38
N TRP A 20 -13.77 -1.46 -1.58
CA TRP A 20 -13.45 -0.22 -2.27
C TRP A 20 -14.20 -0.20 -3.60
N LEU A 21 -15.31 0.53 -3.62
CA LEU A 21 -16.09 0.78 -4.83
C LEU A 21 -15.64 2.13 -5.42
N ASP A 22 -14.98 2.08 -6.56
CA ASP A 22 -14.68 3.26 -7.36
C ASP A 22 -15.83 3.48 -8.36
N VAL A 23 -16.41 4.68 -8.37
CA VAL A 23 -17.50 5.04 -9.27
C VAL A 23 -16.96 6.09 -10.21
N THR A 24 -16.52 5.66 -11.40
CA THR A 24 -15.56 6.47 -12.18
C THR A 24 -16.17 7.73 -12.79
N TRP A 25 -17.50 7.84 -12.88
CA TRP A 25 -18.18 9.06 -13.29
C TRP A 25 -18.42 10.05 -12.12
N LEU A 26 -18.04 9.68 -10.90
CA LEU A 26 -18.22 10.45 -9.66
C LEU A 26 -16.88 10.68 -8.95
N GLN A 27 -15.81 10.92 -9.73
CA GLN A 27 -14.47 11.13 -9.19
C GLN A 27 -14.45 12.25 -8.14
N PRO A 28 -13.89 11.98 -6.94
CA PRO A 28 -13.74 12.98 -5.90
C PRO A 28 -12.85 14.13 -6.36
N ILE A 29 -13.16 15.35 -5.92
CA ILE A 29 -12.24 16.49 -6.06
C ILE A 29 -11.31 16.45 -4.85
N TYR A 30 -10.01 16.38 -5.12
CA TYR A 30 -8.98 16.55 -4.12
C TYR A 30 -8.41 17.98 -4.17
N ALA A 31 -8.07 18.53 -3.00
CA ALA A 31 -7.36 19.80 -2.93
C ALA A 31 -5.96 19.63 -3.51
N ASP A 32 -5.48 20.60 -4.31
CA ASP A 32 -4.08 20.62 -4.77
C ASP A 32 -3.21 21.19 -3.64
N PRO A 33 -2.34 20.39 -3.01
CA PRO A 33 -1.47 20.80 -1.91
C PRO A 33 -0.43 21.88 -2.29
N ARG A 34 -0.23 22.16 -3.59
CA ARG A 34 0.62 23.27 -4.05
C ARG A 34 -0.11 24.60 -4.05
N ALA A 35 -1.45 24.59 -4.06
CA ALA A 35 -2.27 25.77 -4.14
C ALA A 35 -2.16 26.68 -2.89
N SER A 36 -2.78 27.86 -2.97
CA SER A 36 -2.96 28.72 -1.81
C SER A 36 -3.92 28.08 -0.80
N VAL A 37 -3.85 28.52 0.45
CA VAL A 37 -4.75 28.08 1.53
C VAL A 37 -6.22 28.30 1.16
N GLU A 38 -6.54 29.46 0.58
CA GLU A 38 -7.88 29.79 0.12
C GLU A 38 -8.36 28.85 -0.99
N GLU A 39 -7.52 28.58 -1.99
CA GLU A 39 -7.84 27.68 -3.09
C GLU A 39 -8.01 26.23 -2.62
N MET A 40 -7.17 25.76 -1.69
CA MET A 40 -7.32 24.44 -1.08
C MET A 40 -8.65 24.31 -0.34
N ARG A 41 -9.01 25.31 0.47
CA ARG A 41 -10.30 25.34 1.19
C ARG A 41 -11.48 25.39 0.22
N ARG A 42 -11.38 26.16 -0.86
CA ARG A 42 -12.39 26.24 -1.94
C ARG A 42 -12.59 24.87 -2.60
N ARG A 43 -11.50 24.23 -3.07
CA ARG A 43 -11.57 22.88 -3.68
C ARG A 43 -12.09 21.83 -2.71
N ALA A 44 -11.73 21.91 -1.43
CA ALA A 44 -12.25 21.02 -0.41
C ALA A 44 -13.77 21.20 -0.20
N ALA A 45 -14.27 22.45 -0.24
CA ALA A 45 -15.70 22.73 -0.22
C ALA A 45 -16.42 22.17 -1.45
N GLU A 46 -15.88 22.39 -2.65
CA GLU A 46 -16.41 21.80 -3.89
C GLU A 46 -16.41 20.27 -3.86
N GLY A 47 -15.36 19.67 -3.29
CA GLY A 47 -15.27 18.24 -3.06
C GLY A 47 -16.28 17.72 -2.04
N ARG A 48 -16.68 18.53 -1.04
CA ARG A 48 -17.79 18.19 -0.13
C ARG A 48 -19.13 18.26 -0.86
N GLU A 49 -19.43 19.35 -1.57
CA GLU A 49 -20.66 19.48 -2.36
C GLU A 49 -20.80 18.37 -3.41
N ARG A 50 -19.70 18.02 -4.10
CA ARG A 50 -19.70 16.90 -5.05
C ARG A 50 -19.94 15.57 -4.34
N ARG A 51 -19.36 15.34 -3.15
CA ARG A 51 -19.63 14.15 -2.34
C ARG A 51 -21.08 14.08 -1.86
N GLU A 52 -21.70 15.20 -1.53
CA GLU A 52 -23.12 15.27 -1.18
C GLU A 52 -24.01 14.91 -2.37
N ARG A 53 -23.75 15.50 -3.55
CA ARG A 53 -24.44 15.12 -4.79
C ARG A 53 -24.23 13.64 -5.16
N TRP A 54 -23.02 13.13 -4.93
CA TRP A 54 -22.72 11.70 -5.10
C TRP A 54 -23.57 10.86 -4.14
N ALA A 55 -23.63 11.22 -2.85
CA ALA A 55 -24.43 10.51 -1.87
C ALA A 55 -25.91 10.50 -2.27
N GLU A 56 -26.47 11.63 -2.73
CA GLU A 56 -27.84 11.71 -3.25
C GLU A 56 -28.05 10.84 -4.49
N GLN A 57 -27.11 10.85 -5.43
CA GLN A 57 -27.20 10.02 -6.63
C GLN A 57 -27.14 8.54 -6.27
N MET A 58 -26.23 8.12 -5.40
CA MET A 58 -26.15 6.73 -4.96
C MET A 58 -27.34 6.32 -4.11
N GLU A 59 -27.97 7.20 -3.34
CA GLU A 59 -29.22 6.86 -2.66
C GLU A 59 -30.37 6.60 -3.64
N ARG A 60 -30.33 7.17 -4.86
CA ARG A 60 -31.31 6.91 -5.92
C ARG A 60 -30.96 5.68 -6.77
N GLU A 61 -29.71 5.57 -7.20
CA GLU A 61 -29.26 4.64 -8.25
C GLU A 61 -28.49 3.44 -7.70
N GLY A 62 -27.92 3.54 -6.49
CA GLY A 62 -27.01 2.54 -5.93
C GLY A 62 -27.29 2.22 -4.47
N ARG A 63 -28.53 2.44 -3.99
CA ARG A 63 -28.88 2.29 -2.57
C ARG A 63 -28.59 0.88 -2.07
N SER A 64 -28.93 -0.10 -2.91
CA SER A 64 -28.79 -1.51 -2.58
C SER A 64 -27.31 -1.94 -2.53
N ILE A 65 -26.49 -1.55 -3.51
CA ILE A 65 -25.04 -1.77 -3.45
C ILE A 65 -24.36 -1.04 -2.28
N GLN A 66 -24.82 0.16 -1.90
CA GLN A 66 -24.34 0.85 -0.71
C GLN A 66 -24.72 0.14 0.59
N GLN A 67 -25.91 -0.47 0.64
CA GLN A 67 -26.35 -1.22 1.80
C GLN A 67 -25.47 -2.46 2.00
N VAL A 68 -25.25 -3.27 0.96
CA VAL A 68 -24.38 -4.46 1.07
C VAL A 68 -22.93 -4.08 1.37
N THR A 69 -22.42 -3.00 0.77
CA THR A 69 -21.08 -2.47 1.09
C THR A 69 -20.95 -2.07 2.57
N ARG A 70 -21.97 -1.38 3.11
CA ARG A 70 -22.04 -1.03 4.53
C ARG A 70 -22.10 -2.27 5.41
N GLU A 71 -22.91 -3.26 5.03
CA GLU A 71 -23.08 -4.49 5.79
C GLU A 71 -21.78 -5.31 5.86
N ILE A 72 -21.09 -5.50 4.73
CA ILE A 72 -19.76 -6.14 4.71
C ILE A 72 -18.81 -5.39 5.66
N GLY A 73 -18.77 -4.06 5.56
CA GLY A 73 -17.92 -3.23 6.41
C GLY A 73 -18.28 -3.27 7.90
N GLN A 74 -19.55 -3.45 8.26
CA GLN A 74 -19.99 -3.53 9.65
C GLN A 74 -19.78 -4.92 10.27
N ARG A 75 -19.95 -5.98 9.47
CA ARG A 75 -19.87 -7.37 9.94
C ARG A 75 -18.45 -7.93 9.87
N PHE A 76 -17.74 -7.63 8.79
CA PHE A 76 -16.42 -8.19 8.49
C PHE A 76 -15.32 -7.14 8.38
N GLY A 77 -15.67 -5.85 8.45
CA GLY A 77 -14.67 -4.80 8.54
C GLY A 77 -13.71 -5.08 9.67
N ARG A 78 -12.41 -4.87 9.42
CA ARG A 78 -11.43 -4.86 10.52
C ARG A 78 -11.95 -3.92 11.63
N PRO A 79 -11.65 -4.19 12.92
CA PRO A 79 -11.67 -3.13 13.92
C PRO A 79 -10.84 -2.01 13.32
N ARG A 80 -11.50 -0.94 12.90
CA ARG A 80 -10.90 0.00 11.97
C ARG A 80 -10.07 0.94 12.80
N ARG A 81 -9.13 0.45 13.61
CA ARG A 81 -8.30 1.28 14.49
C ARG A 81 -7.75 2.44 13.70
N GLN A 82 -7.32 2.28 12.45
CA GLN A 82 -6.88 3.43 11.68
C GLN A 82 -7.98 4.49 11.38
N ARG A 83 -9.14 4.11 10.84
CA ARG A 83 -10.22 5.08 10.55
C ARG A 83 -11.00 5.54 11.79
N GLU A 84 -11.10 4.70 12.82
CA GLU A 84 -11.70 4.99 14.12
C GLU A 84 -10.76 5.85 14.95
N MET A 85 -9.45 5.62 14.91
CA MET A 85 -8.45 6.52 15.49
C MET A 85 -8.39 7.82 14.69
N GLN A 86 -8.49 7.81 13.35
CA GLN A 86 -8.64 9.04 12.55
C GLN A 86 -9.93 9.79 12.92
N ALA A 87 -11.06 9.08 13.01
CA ALA A 87 -12.34 9.67 13.42
C ALA A 87 -12.35 10.11 14.90
N ALA A 88 -11.51 9.51 15.75
CA ALA A 88 -11.28 9.89 17.13
C ALA A 88 -10.13 10.89 17.30
N GLY A 89 -9.56 11.43 16.22
CA GLY A 89 -8.44 12.39 16.24
C GLY A 89 -7.10 11.84 16.74
N GLN A 90 -7.00 10.53 16.94
CA GLN A 90 -5.80 9.82 17.40
C GLN A 90 -4.83 9.49 16.26
N LEU A 91 -5.25 9.61 14.99
CA LEU A 91 -4.39 9.46 13.82
C LEU A 91 -4.61 10.57 12.80
N PRO A 92 -3.55 11.03 12.12
CA PRO A 92 -3.69 11.92 10.97
C PRO A 92 -4.62 11.34 9.90
N SER A 93 -5.64 12.09 9.51
CA SER A 93 -6.19 11.98 8.16
C SER A 93 -5.15 12.58 7.22
N LEU A 94 -4.23 11.78 6.68
CA LEU A 94 -3.25 12.26 5.69
C LEU A 94 -3.89 12.46 4.30
N GLY A 95 -5.18 12.83 4.26
CA GLY A 95 -5.91 12.99 3.01
C GLY A 95 -5.09 13.83 2.04
N SER A 96 -4.93 13.38 0.79
CA SER A 96 -4.38 14.13 -0.37
C SER A 96 -3.00 14.82 -0.25
N TRP A 97 -2.42 15.07 0.93
CA TRP A 97 -1.09 15.69 1.08
C TRP A 97 0.04 14.70 0.75
N ASN A 98 -0.21 13.40 0.80
CA ASN A 98 0.75 12.32 0.51
C ASN A 98 1.23 12.23 -0.96
N TRP A 99 1.10 13.31 -1.75
CA TRP A 99 1.59 13.35 -3.13
C TRP A 99 3.12 13.44 -3.23
N TYR A 100 3.77 13.98 -2.20
CA TYR A 100 5.23 13.95 -2.06
C TYR A 100 5.70 12.55 -1.65
N ASP A 101 5.34 11.54 -2.44
CA ASP A 101 5.90 10.20 -2.32
C ASP A 101 7.43 10.32 -2.39
N ALA A 102 8.10 9.61 -1.50
CA ALA A 102 9.54 9.68 -1.35
C ALA A 102 10.30 9.36 -2.65
N ARG A 103 9.76 8.50 -3.52
CA ARG A 103 10.37 8.19 -4.82
C ARG A 103 10.35 9.40 -5.76
N PHE A 104 9.24 10.14 -5.81
CA PHE A 104 9.13 11.37 -6.59
C PHE A 104 10.07 12.45 -6.04
N MET A 105 10.10 12.62 -4.72
CA MET A 105 10.94 13.62 -4.07
C MET A 105 12.43 13.39 -4.30
N ILE A 106 12.89 12.15 -4.16
CA ILE A 106 14.27 11.80 -4.46
C ILE A 106 14.57 12.05 -5.94
N ALA A 107 13.68 11.65 -6.84
CA ALA A 107 13.86 11.85 -8.27
C ALA A 107 13.96 13.35 -8.65
N GLU A 108 13.04 14.18 -8.17
CA GLU A 108 13.03 15.64 -8.41
C GLU A 108 14.29 16.32 -7.85
N CYS A 109 14.75 15.93 -6.66
CA CYS A 109 16.00 16.45 -6.09
C CYS A 109 17.24 16.08 -6.92
N LEU A 110 17.16 15.03 -7.73
CA LEU A 110 18.17 14.61 -8.69
C LEU A 110 17.96 15.20 -10.10
N GLY A 111 16.97 16.08 -10.27
CA GLY A 111 16.70 16.80 -11.51
C GLY A 111 15.61 16.20 -12.39
N ALA A 112 14.82 15.24 -11.90
CA ALA A 112 13.61 14.79 -12.60
C ALA A 112 12.62 15.95 -12.77
N PRO A 113 11.82 15.95 -13.85
CA PRO A 113 10.69 16.86 -13.93
C PRO A 113 9.70 16.58 -12.77
N PRO A 114 9.05 17.64 -12.24
CA PRO A 114 8.03 17.47 -11.23
C PRO A 114 6.83 16.69 -11.80
N PRO A 115 6.12 15.89 -10.97
CA PRO A 115 4.86 15.28 -11.37
C PRO A 115 3.85 16.31 -11.89
N GLU A 116 3.13 15.93 -12.93
CA GLU A 116 2.06 16.73 -13.51
C GLU A 116 0.72 16.38 -12.86
N TRP A 117 -0.13 17.39 -12.69
CA TRP A 117 -1.49 17.18 -12.21
C TRP A 117 -2.37 16.76 -13.38
N ASP A 118 -3.01 15.60 -13.28
CA ASP A 118 -4.05 15.22 -14.22
C ASP A 118 -5.43 15.63 -13.67
N ASP A 119 -5.97 16.72 -14.23
CA ASP A 119 -7.32 17.22 -13.89
C ASP A 119 -8.44 16.21 -14.17
N ARG A 120 -8.20 15.19 -15.01
CA ARG A 120 -9.19 14.16 -15.34
C ARG A 120 -9.31 13.13 -14.23
N THR A 121 -8.18 12.70 -13.69
CA THR A 121 -8.11 11.68 -12.63
C THR A 121 -7.94 12.28 -11.24
N HIS A 122 -7.77 13.60 -11.14
CA HIS A 122 -7.44 14.33 -9.91
C HIS A 122 -6.26 13.68 -9.16
N SER A 123 -5.24 13.28 -9.92
CA SER A 123 -4.07 12.57 -9.40
C SER A 123 -2.78 13.06 -10.05
N TRP A 124 -1.66 12.79 -9.38
CA TRP A 124 -0.32 13.18 -9.84
C TRP A 124 0.28 12.08 -10.69
N TRP A 125 0.78 12.46 -11.86
CA TRP A 125 1.48 11.56 -12.77
C TRP A 125 2.88 12.10 -13.02
N GLN A 126 3.90 11.30 -12.69
CA GLN A 126 5.25 11.57 -13.17
C GLN A 126 5.49 10.77 -14.45
N GLU A 127 5.89 11.47 -15.51
CA GLU A 127 6.44 10.80 -16.68
C GLU A 127 7.74 10.09 -16.26
N ARG A 128 7.76 8.76 -16.35
CA ARG A 128 8.93 7.92 -16.00
C ARG A 128 9.99 7.94 -17.12
N ALA A 129 10.18 9.10 -17.75
CA ALA A 129 11.14 9.29 -18.83
C ALA A 129 12.57 9.28 -18.30
N HIS A 130 13.52 8.98 -19.18
CA HIS A 130 14.94 8.87 -18.86
C HIS A 130 15.58 10.26 -18.63
N TYR A 131 15.39 10.85 -17.45
CA TYR A 131 16.04 12.14 -17.15
C TYR A 131 17.52 12.00 -16.78
N MET A 132 17.99 10.77 -16.49
CA MET A 132 19.41 10.46 -16.24
C MET A 132 20.06 9.68 -17.40
N ASP A 133 19.80 10.08 -18.65
CA ASP A 133 20.43 9.51 -19.86
C ASP A 133 21.97 9.53 -19.86
N THR A 134 22.57 10.32 -18.97
CA THR A 134 24.01 10.44 -18.77
C THR A 134 24.61 9.28 -17.99
N VAL A 135 23.82 8.51 -17.24
CA VAL A 135 24.30 7.40 -16.41
C VAL A 135 24.55 6.16 -17.28
N LYS A 136 25.81 5.97 -17.69
CA LYS A 136 26.23 4.93 -18.64
C LYS A 136 27.25 3.95 -18.07
N SER A 137 27.80 4.25 -16.90
CA SER A 137 28.85 3.47 -16.25
C SER A 137 28.70 3.44 -14.73
N VAL A 138 29.39 2.50 -14.08
CA VAL A 138 29.50 2.40 -12.61
C VAL A 138 30.03 3.70 -12.00
N ALA A 139 30.95 4.38 -12.70
CA ALA A 139 31.48 5.66 -12.25
C ALA A 139 30.40 6.75 -12.23
N ASP A 140 29.53 6.78 -13.25
CA ASP A 140 28.42 7.74 -13.31
C ASP A 140 27.44 7.51 -12.17
N VAL A 141 27.09 6.24 -11.89
CA VAL A 141 26.22 5.86 -10.76
C VAL A 141 26.81 6.32 -9.43
N ARG A 142 28.10 6.06 -9.20
CA ARG A 142 28.80 6.50 -7.98
C ARG A 142 28.87 8.02 -7.87
N GLY A 143 28.91 8.71 -9.01
CA GLY A 143 28.87 10.17 -9.11
C GLY A 143 27.51 10.80 -8.81
N ILE A 144 26.43 10.02 -8.72
CA ILE A 144 25.11 10.53 -8.32
C ILE A 144 25.22 11.05 -6.87
N PRO A 145 24.98 12.36 -6.63
CA PRO A 145 25.12 12.94 -5.31
C PRO A 145 23.99 12.46 -4.39
N ILE A 146 24.28 12.40 -3.09
CA ILE A 146 23.24 12.41 -2.06
C ILE A 146 22.90 13.88 -1.82
N PRO A 147 21.68 14.35 -2.13
CA PRO A 147 21.32 15.74 -1.94
C PRO A 147 21.44 16.18 -0.48
N ASP A 148 21.84 17.43 -0.26
CA ASP A 148 21.60 18.11 1.02
C ASP A 148 20.11 18.48 1.09
N TRP A 149 19.30 17.53 1.56
CA TRP A 149 17.83 17.58 1.41
C TRP A 149 17.21 18.92 1.80
N PRO A 150 17.52 19.52 2.98
CA PRO A 150 16.95 20.81 3.38
C PRO A 150 17.31 21.97 2.44
N ALA A 151 18.44 21.89 1.73
CA ALA A 151 18.93 22.93 0.84
C ALA A 151 18.36 22.81 -0.59
N THR A 152 17.65 21.72 -0.91
CA THR A 152 17.07 21.53 -2.24
C THR A 152 15.76 22.29 -2.41
N GLU A 153 15.55 22.86 -3.60
CA GLU A 153 14.32 23.55 -3.93
C GLU A 153 13.06 22.67 -3.82
N PRO A 154 13.04 21.39 -4.27
CA PRO A 154 11.88 20.52 -4.12
C PRO A 154 11.50 20.30 -2.65
N VAL A 155 12.47 20.04 -1.77
CA VAL A 155 12.20 19.88 -0.33
C VAL A 155 11.69 21.17 0.31
N ALA A 156 12.27 22.33 -0.03
CA ALA A 156 11.77 23.61 0.45
C ALA A 156 10.29 23.83 0.05
N LYS A 157 9.92 23.47 -1.19
CA LYS A 157 8.53 23.49 -1.67
C LYS A 157 7.64 22.51 -0.93
N MET A 158 8.15 21.30 -0.63
CA MET A 158 7.45 20.30 0.18
C MET A 158 7.12 20.82 1.58
N LEU A 159 8.11 21.33 2.29
CA LEU A 159 7.93 21.88 3.64
C LEU A 159 6.95 23.06 3.63
N ALA A 160 7.06 23.97 2.66
CA ALA A 160 6.15 25.09 2.52
C ALA A 160 4.71 24.65 2.17
N SER A 161 4.55 23.63 1.33
CA SER A 161 3.26 23.04 0.99
C SER A 161 2.62 22.36 2.21
N HIS A 162 3.41 21.62 2.99
CA HIS A 162 2.97 21.04 4.26
C HIS A 162 2.45 22.11 5.22
N ALA A 163 3.20 23.21 5.42
CA ALA A 163 2.77 24.31 6.27
C ALA A 163 1.43 24.92 5.81
N ARG A 164 1.25 25.13 4.49
CA ARG A 164 -0.03 25.59 3.94
C ARG A 164 -1.15 24.58 4.11
N TRP A 165 -0.85 23.28 4.00
CA TRP A 165 -1.84 22.22 4.22
C TRP A 165 -2.36 22.26 5.65
N MET A 166 -1.46 22.32 6.64
CA MET A 166 -1.83 22.41 8.06
C MET A 166 -2.59 23.70 8.39
N GLU A 167 -2.31 24.80 7.68
CA GLU A 167 -3.11 26.02 7.80
C GLU A 167 -4.52 25.84 7.20
N ALA A 168 -4.62 25.20 6.03
CA ALA A 168 -5.90 24.96 5.37
C ALA A 168 -6.79 23.97 6.13
N PHE A 169 -6.18 22.93 6.71
CA PHE A 169 -6.80 21.78 7.36
C PHE A 169 -6.14 21.50 8.72
N PRO A 170 -6.35 22.36 9.73
CA PRO A 170 -5.69 22.24 11.04
C PRO A 170 -6.09 20.98 11.83
N ASP A 171 -7.19 20.33 11.44
CA ASP A 171 -7.68 19.08 12.03
C ASP A 171 -7.04 17.83 11.37
N ASP A 172 -6.36 17.98 10.23
CA ASP A 172 -5.54 16.90 9.68
C ASP A 172 -4.32 16.70 10.56
N GLY A 173 -3.74 15.50 10.52
CA GLY A 173 -2.53 15.25 11.31
C GLY A 173 -1.25 15.57 10.55
N ASP A 174 -0.28 16.06 11.30
CA ASP A 174 1.03 16.52 10.87
C ASP A 174 2.00 15.35 10.59
N GLY A 175 1.68 14.49 9.63
CA GLY A 175 2.50 13.32 9.28
C GLY A 175 3.17 13.43 7.91
N TRP A 176 4.41 12.96 7.79
CA TRP A 176 5.27 13.18 6.63
C TRP A 176 5.18 12.11 5.51
N GLY A 177 4.06 11.41 5.37
CA GLY A 177 3.85 10.44 4.28
C GLY A 177 4.77 9.21 4.28
N ILE A 178 5.76 9.12 5.17
CA ILE A 178 6.61 7.93 5.37
C ILE A 178 6.16 7.04 6.53
N THR A 179 5.25 7.53 7.37
CA THR A 179 4.67 6.76 8.47
C THR A 179 3.37 6.11 8.01
N TYR A 180 3.26 4.79 8.20
CA TYR A 180 2.07 4.00 7.86
C TYR A 180 1.65 3.14 9.05
N TYR A 181 0.40 2.70 9.08
CA TYR A 181 -0.07 1.72 10.06
C TYR A 181 -0.30 0.40 9.37
N MET A 182 0.36 -0.65 9.86
CA MET A 182 0.17 -2.02 9.37
C MET A 182 -0.60 -2.86 10.38
N THR A 183 -1.34 -3.86 9.92
CA THR A 183 -2.04 -4.82 10.80
C THR A 183 -1.18 -6.05 11.03
N ARG A 184 -0.91 -6.36 12.30
CA ARG A 184 -0.21 -7.58 12.73
C ARG A 184 -1.18 -8.75 12.90
N PRO A 185 -0.67 -10.00 12.96
CA PRO A 185 -1.46 -11.14 13.43
C PRO A 185 -2.20 -10.80 14.73
N GLY A 186 -3.47 -11.22 14.83
CA GLY A 186 -4.36 -10.81 15.92
C GLY A 186 -5.02 -9.42 15.75
N GLY A 187 -4.75 -8.71 14.65
CA GLY A 187 -5.50 -7.51 14.24
C GLY A 187 -5.03 -6.19 14.85
N ALA A 188 -3.89 -6.16 15.54
CA ALA A 188 -3.34 -4.92 16.12
C ALA A 188 -2.70 -4.04 15.04
N ALA A 189 -3.06 -2.75 15.03
CA ALA A 189 -2.39 -1.75 14.21
C ALA A 189 -1.07 -1.31 14.87
N VAL A 190 0.02 -1.27 14.09
CA VAL A 190 1.34 -0.85 14.55
C VAL A 190 1.88 0.22 13.62
N LYS A 191 2.47 1.26 14.22
CA LYS A 191 3.09 2.36 13.50
C LYS A 191 4.39 1.86 12.86
N SER A 192 4.48 2.01 11.55
CA SER A 192 5.57 1.55 10.71
C SER A 192 6.20 2.71 9.96
N ILE A 193 7.49 2.62 9.71
CA ILE A 193 8.22 3.56 8.86
C ILE A 193 8.45 2.93 7.49
N ASN A 194 8.23 3.71 6.43
CA ASN A 194 8.39 3.29 5.04
C ASN A 194 9.72 3.78 4.48
N TYR A 195 10.56 2.85 4.03
CA TYR A 195 11.71 3.16 3.20
C TYR A 195 11.35 2.90 1.74
N PRO A 196 11.61 3.83 0.81
CA PRO A 196 11.40 3.59 -0.61
C PRO A 196 12.03 2.28 -1.07
N ALA A 197 11.23 1.40 -1.66
CA ALA A 197 11.71 0.14 -2.23
C ALA A 197 12.79 0.43 -3.28
N PHE A 198 13.95 -0.22 -3.16
CA PHE A 198 15.13 0.10 -3.98
C PHE A 198 14.91 -0.16 -5.47
N VAL A 199 14.16 -1.21 -5.79
CA VAL A 199 13.81 -1.57 -7.17
C VAL A 199 12.89 -0.50 -7.78
N ASP A 200 11.88 -0.06 -7.03
CA ASP A 200 11.01 1.04 -7.47
C ASP A 200 11.86 2.31 -7.67
N LEU A 201 12.68 2.66 -6.68
CA LEU A 201 13.53 3.85 -6.75
C LEU A 201 14.48 3.83 -7.94
N GLY A 202 15.08 2.68 -8.28
CA GLY A 202 15.92 2.53 -9.46
C GLY A 202 15.18 2.80 -10.77
N ILE A 203 13.92 2.36 -10.88
CA ILE A 203 13.04 2.69 -12.00
C ILE A 203 12.73 4.19 -12.05
N PHE A 204 12.46 4.79 -10.89
CA PHE A 204 12.19 6.22 -10.79
C PHE A 204 13.39 7.07 -11.22
N ILE A 205 14.61 6.63 -10.92
CA ILE A 205 15.83 7.40 -11.21
C ILE A 205 16.32 7.22 -12.66
N ILE A 206 16.33 5.99 -13.16
CA ILE A 206 16.96 5.65 -14.45
C ILE A 206 15.93 5.38 -15.56
N GLY A 207 14.65 5.24 -15.20
CA GLY A 207 13.57 4.85 -16.10
C GLY A 207 13.42 3.32 -16.23
N THR A 208 12.17 2.86 -16.38
CA THR A 208 11.80 1.43 -16.34
C THR A 208 12.63 0.55 -17.28
N THR A 209 12.65 0.90 -18.57
CA THR A 209 13.31 0.08 -19.61
C THR A 209 14.80 -0.07 -19.31
N ARG A 210 15.47 1.05 -19.05
CA ARG A 210 16.91 1.08 -18.81
C ARG A 210 17.30 0.38 -17.52
N PHE A 211 16.51 0.57 -16.45
CA PHE A 211 16.70 -0.17 -15.21
C PHE A 211 16.65 -1.69 -15.44
N LEU A 212 15.62 -2.17 -16.16
CA LEU A 212 15.44 -3.59 -16.47
C LEU A 212 16.58 -4.16 -17.34
N GLU A 213 17.06 -3.39 -18.32
CA GLU A 213 18.26 -3.75 -19.10
C GLU A 213 19.50 -3.91 -18.23
N ILE A 214 19.73 -2.97 -17.30
CA ILE A 214 20.87 -3.00 -16.38
C ILE A 214 20.79 -4.23 -15.47
N VAL A 215 19.68 -4.42 -14.75
CA VAL A 215 19.56 -5.56 -13.82
C VAL A 215 19.54 -6.91 -14.55
N GLY A 216 19.10 -6.95 -15.81
CA GLY A 216 19.09 -8.16 -16.63
C GLY A 216 20.42 -8.46 -17.33
N GLY A 217 21.24 -7.45 -17.62
CA GLY A 217 22.37 -7.57 -18.56
C GLY A 217 23.74 -7.12 -18.04
N ASP A 218 23.80 -6.22 -17.06
CA ASP A 218 25.05 -5.67 -16.52
C ASP A 218 25.05 -5.72 -14.98
N ARG A 219 25.65 -6.79 -14.48
CA ARG A 219 25.67 -7.08 -13.04
C ARG A 219 26.42 -6.02 -12.23
N GLU A 220 27.55 -5.52 -12.73
CA GLU A 220 28.37 -4.57 -11.97
C GLU A 220 27.65 -3.22 -11.86
N MET A 221 27.06 -2.77 -12.98
CA MET A 221 26.23 -1.58 -13.02
C MET A 221 24.99 -1.72 -12.13
N ALA A 222 24.32 -2.87 -12.16
CA ALA A 222 23.16 -3.13 -11.33
C ALA A 222 23.50 -3.12 -9.83
N ASP A 223 24.59 -3.77 -9.42
CA ASP A 223 25.04 -3.77 -8.03
C ASP A 223 25.34 -2.32 -7.57
N ALA A 224 26.04 -1.54 -8.38
CA ALA A 224 26.33 -0.13 -8.08
C ALA A 224 25.06 0.74 -8.00
N LEU A 225 24.08 0.49 -8.88
CA LEU A 225 22.82 1.23 -8.87
C LEU A 225 22.00 0.93 -7.62
N MET A 226 21.94 -0.33 -7.21
CA MET A 226 21.24 -0.72 -5.99
C MET A 226 21.91 -0.18 -4.73
N ASP A 227 23.25 -0.11 -4.69
CA ASP A 227 23.99 0.61 -3.64
C ASP A 227 23.56 2.08 -3.56
N LYS A 228 23.48 2.76 -4.70
CA LYS A 228 23.05 4.16 -4.75
C LYS A 228 21.60 4.35 -4.32
N CYS A 229 20.69 3.47 -4.77
CA CYS A 229 19.29 3.48 -4.34
C CYS A 229 19.17 3.26 -2.83
N PHE A 230 19.99 2.37 -2.26
CA PHE A 230 20.06 2.18 -0.81
C PHE A 230 20.47 3.46 -0.10
N GLU A 231 21.58 4.09 -0.51
CA GLU A 231 22.06 5.35 0.08
C GLU A 231 21.01 6.47 0.02
N LEU A 232 20.36 6.64 -1.13
CA LEU A 232 19.33 7.67 -1.33
C LEU A 232 18.09 7.40 -0.46
N SER A 233 17.60 6.15 -0.47
CA SER A 233 16.43 5.73 0.31
C SER A 233 16.66 5.95 1.81
N THR A 234 17.79 5.46 2.35
CA THR A 234 18.09 5.67 3.77
C THR A 234 18.31 7.15 4.09
N SER A 235 19.11 7.87 3.29
CA SER A 235 19.42 9.28 3.55
C SER A 235 18.16 10.16 3.55
N TYR A 236 17.26 9.96 2.60
CA TYR A 236 16.00 10.70 2.54
C TYR A 236 15.09 10.37 3.73
N THR A 237 14.93 9.08 4.06
CA THR A 237 14.11 8.67 5.21
C THR A 237 14.65 9.23 6.52
N GLU A 238 15.97 9.22 6.74
CA GLU A 238 16.58 9.86 7.93
C GLU A 238 16.34 11.36 7.98
N PHE A 239 16.40 12.04 6.82
CA PHE A 239 16.06 13.46 6.77
C PHE A 239 14.61 13.69 7.21
N ILE A 240 13.65 12.93 6.70
CA ILE A 240 12.25 13.10 7.08
C ILE A 240 12.03 12.75 8.57
N LEU A 241 12.66 11.70 9.09
CA LEU A 241 12.65 11.38 10.52
C LEU A 241 13.27 12.50 11.38
N SER A 242 14.23 13.25 10.84
CA SER A 242 14.79 14.40 11.56
C SER A 242 13.85 15.61 11.66
N LEU A 243 12.82 15.68 10.79
CA LEU A 243 11.83 16.77 10.83
C LEU A 243 10.89 16.64 12.03
N LYS A 244 10.70 15.43 12.57
CA LYS A 244 9.81 15.16 13.69
C LYS A 244 10.23 13.90 14.43
N ASP A 245 10.40 14.03 15.75
CA ASP A 245 10.71 12.91 16.64
C ASP A 245 9.53 11.93 16.68
N GLU A 246 9.54 10.97 15.76
CA GLU A 246 8.52 9.97 15.58
C GLU A 246 9.11 8.58 15.83
N SER A 247 8.72 7.98 16.95
CA SER A 247 8.98 6.56 17.16
C SER A 247 8.21 5.72 16.13
N PHE A 248 8.79 4.59 15.76
CA PHE A 248 8.15 3.56 14.95
C PHE A 248 8.45 2.19 15.56
N ASP A 249 7.49 1.27 15.44
CA ASP A 249 7.55 -0.05 16.05
C ASP A 249 7.59 -1.17 14.99
N ALA A 250 7.64 -0.78 13.71
CA ALA A 250 7.61 -1.68 12.57
C ALA A 250 8.22 -1.04 11.33
N LEU A 251 8.50 -1.88 10.33
CA LEU A 251 8.99 -1.46 9.03
C LEU A 251 7.97 -1.75 7.92
N CYS A 252 7.93 -0.88 6.93
CA CYS A 252 7.14 -1.01 5.72
C CYS A 252 8.03 -0.67 4.51
N GLY A 253 7.62 -1.07 3.30
CA GLY A 253 8.30 -0.68 2.06
C GLY A 253 9.14 -1.75 1.39
N PHE A 254 9.02 -3.01 1.82
CA PHE A 254 9.70 -4.14 1.17
C PHE A 254 8.80 -4.79 0.12
N GLY A 255 9.40 -5.36 -0.93
CA GLY A 255 8.66 -5.82 -2.09
C GLY A 255 8.63 -4.76 -3.19
N GLY A 256 7.97 -3.62 -3.03
CA GLY A 256 7.88 -2.61 -4.09
C GLY A 256 7.00 -3.05 -5.26
N ASP A 257 6.29 -2.10 -5.87
CA ASP A 257 5.17 -2.41 -6.78
C ASP A 257 5.62 -3.10 -8.07
N VAL A 258 6.88 -2.89 -8.45
CA VAL A 258 7.44 -3.37 -9.72
C VAL A 258 8.30 -4.62 -9.58
N THR A 259 8.52 -5.16 -8.37
CA THR A 259 9.34 -6.37 -8.23
C THR A 259 8.73 -7.60 -8.85
N CYS A 260 7.41 -7.60 -9.09
CA CYS A 260 6.74 -8.60 -9.91
C CYS A 260 7.32 -8.74 -11.32
N MET A 261 8.04 -7.72 -11.82
CA MET A 261 8.71 -7.72 -13.13
C MET A 261 10.07 -8.41 -13.12
N LEU A 262 10.66 -8.66 -11.94
CA LEU A 262 11.96 -9.30 -11.84
C LEU A 262 11.81 -10.82 -11.98
N SER A 263 12.78 -11.47 -12.65
CA SER A 263 12.85 -12.94 -12.59
C SER A 263 13.15 -13.40 -11.15
N PRO A 264 12.83 -14.65 -10.77
CA PRO A 264 13.05 -15.11 -9.39
C PRO A 264 14.49 -14.95 -8.90
N ARG A 265 15.48 -15.12 -9.79
CA ARG A 265 16.91 -14.94 -9.49
C ARG A 265 17.27 -13.47 -9.28
N LEU A 266 16.69 -12.58 -10.10
CA LEU A 266 16.90 -11.14 -9.96
C LEU A 266 16.23 -10.61 -8.70
N PHE A 267 15.04 -11.10 -8.34
CA PHE A 267 14.38 -10.72 -7.11
C PHE A 267 15.15 -11.18 -5.85
N GLU A 268 15.71 -12.40 -5.83
CA GLU A 268 16.57 -12.82 -4.72
C GLU A 268 17.79 -11.90 -4.56
N ARG A 269 18.42 -11.51 -5.66
CA ARG A 269 19.63 -10.68 -5.64
C ARG A 269 19.35 -9.21 -5.35
N TYR A 270 18.31 -8.64 -5.96
CA TYR A 270 18.08 -7.21 -6.00
C TYR A 270 16.86 -6.76 -5.17
N GLY A 271 15.97 -7.67 -4.80
CA GLY A 271 14.96 -7.43 -3.76
C GLY A 271 15.48 -7.89 -2.40
N LEU A 272 15.43 -9.21 -2.15
CA LEU A 272 15.66 -9.77 -0.81
C LEU A 272 17.01 -9.41 -0.18
N ALA A 273 18.09 -9.37 -0.97
CA ALA A 273 19.40 -9.07 -0.41
C ALA A 273 19.52 -7.62 0.10
N TRP A 274 18.85 -6.68 -0.58
CA TRP A 274 18.82 -5.27 -0.17
C TRP A 274 17.83 -5.02 0.94
N ASP A 275 16.70 -5.73 0.92
CA ASP A 275 15.74 -5.76 2.02
C ASP A 275 16.43 -6.21 3.32
N ALA A 276 17.23 -7.28 3.28
CA ALA A 276 18.03 -7.74 4.42
C ALA A 276 19.05 -6.69 4.88
N ARG A 277 19.75 -6.03 3.95
CA ARG A 277 20.68 -4.95 4.29
C ARG A 277 19.98 -3.77 4.98
N LEU A 278 18.73 -3.48 4.62
CA LEU A 278 17.94 -2.45 5.27
C LEU A 278 17.55 -2.85 6.71
N PHE A 279 17.18 -4.10 6.95
CA PHE A 279 16.98 -4.60 8.32
C PHE A 279 18.22 -4.38 9.18
N ASP A 280 19.39 -4.79 8.70
CA ASP A 280 20.66 -4.63 9.41
C ASP A 280 20.97 -3.14 9.68
N TYR A 281 20.71 -2.28 8.69
CA TYR A 281 20.87 -0.83 8.83
C TYR A 281 19.96 -0.25 9.92
N VAL A 282 18.65 -0.54 9.85
CA VAL A 282 17.69 0.00 10.83
C VAL A 282 18.03 -0.48 12.23
N GLN A 283 18.31 -1.77 12.41
CA GLN A 283 18.68 -2.30 13.73
C GLN A 283 19.92 -1.62 14.30
N LYS A 284 20.90 -1.33 13.44
CA LYS A 284 22.13 -0.65 13.84
C LYS A 284 21.92 0.83 14.17
N VAL A 285 21.20 1.56 13.32
CA VAL A 285 21.05 3.03 13.41
C VAL A 285 19.99 3.43 14.43
N HIS A 286 18.86 2.71 14.45
CA HIS A 286 17.69 3.02 15.29
C HIS A 286 17.58 2.12 16.52
N HIS A 287 18.55 1.22 16.74
CA HIS A 287 18.58 0.29 17.89
C HIS A 287 17.29 -0.52 18.06
N THR A 288 16.66 -0.89 16.94
CA THR A 288 15.40 -1.64 16.96
C THR A 288 15.64 -3.10 17.37
N PRO A 289 14.62 -3.79 17.93
CA PRO A 289 14.72 -5.20 18.25
C PRO A 289 15.04 -6.07 17.02
N ALA A 290 15.73 -7.19 17.25
CA ALA A 290 16.05 -8.16 16.19
C ALA A 290 14.79 -8.71 15.49
N ASP A 291 13.67 -8.75 16.20
CA ASP A 291 12.36 -9.22 15.75
C ASP A 291 11.40 -8.06 15.37
N ILE A 292 11.93 -6.88 15.02
CA ILE A 292 11.10 -5.76 14.54
C ILE A 292 10.14 -6.22 13.43
N PRO A 293 8.81 -6.08 13.63
CA PRO A 293 7.81 -6.48 12.65
C PRO A 293 7.94 -5.74 11.34
N CYS A 294 7.55 -6.40 10.26
CA CYS A 294 7.65 -5.87 8.91
C CYS A 294 6.42 -6.23 8.05
N ASN A 295 6.00 -5.26 7.25
CA ASN A 295 5.04 -5.42 6.16
C ASN A 295 5.75 -5.47 4.81
N TYR A 296 5.45 -6.52 4.03
CA TYR A 296 5.84 -6.61 2.63
C TYR A 296 4.65 -6.25 1.75
N HIS A 297 4.88 -5.35 0.81
CA HIS A 297 3.88 -4.84 -0.10
C HIS A 297 4.29 -5.05 -1.56
N SER A 298 3.36 -5.55 -2.38
CA SER A 298 3.50 -5.55 -3.83
C SER A 298 2.14 -5.30 -4.48
N CYS A 299 2.00 -4.19 -5.21
CA CYS A 299 0.83 -3.98 -6.07
C CYS A 299 0.75 -5.01 -7.20
N GLY A 300 1.86 -5.57 -7.67
CA GLY A 300 1.86 -6.62 -8.69
C GLY A 300 1.72 -8.02 -8.08
N PRO A 301 0.80 -8.88 -8.56
CA PRO A 301 0.75 -10.24 -8.08
C PRO A 301 1.88 -11.05 -8.72
N SER A 302 2.53 -11.89 -7.93
CA SER A 302 3.55 -12.77 -8.48
C SER A 302 3.77 -14.01 -7.61
N VAL A 303 3.39 -15.16 -8.16
CA VAL A 303 3.54 -16.47 -7.51
C VAL A 303 5.00 -16.77 -7.17
N HIS A 304 5.93 -16.26 -7.97
CA HIS A 304 7.34 -16.50 -7.72
C HIS A 304 7.85 -15.71 -6.51
N LEU A 305 7.30 -14.52 -6.23
CA LEU A 305 7.69 -13.73 -5.06
C LEU A 305 7.31 -14.46 -3.76
N TYR A 306 6.16 -15.15 -3.74
CA TYR A 306 5.65 -15.84 -2.53
C TYR A 306 6.60 -16.94 -2.03
N GLU A 307 7.22 -17.68 -2.96
CA GLU A 307 8.24 -18.67 -2.61
C GLU A 307 9.52 -18.01 -2.09
N LYS A 308 9.90 -16.88 -2.69
CA LYS A 308 11.14 -16.19 -2.35
C LYS A 308 11.05 -15.50 -1.00
N TRP A 309 9.90 -14.94 -0.63
CA TRP A 309 9.70 -14.37 0.71
C TRP A 309 9.89 -15.40 1.82
N GLY A 310 9.51 -16.67 1.60
CA GLY A 310 9.78 -17.77 2.54
C GLY A 310 11.27 -18.07 2.75
N ARG A 311 12.15 -17.54 1.90
CA ARG A 311 13.61 -17.68 1.99
C ARG A 311 14.31 -16.40 2.46
N HIS A 312 13.56 -15.36 2.81
CA HIS A 312 14.13 -14.10 3.25
C HIS A 312 14.96 -14.32 4.54
N PRO A 313 16.17 -13.73 4.68
CA PRO A 313 16.99 -13.89 5.90
C PRO A 313 16.25 -13.48 7.19
N HIS A 314 15.35 -12.50 7.09
CA HIS A 314 14.50 -12.03 8.19
C HIS A 314 13.05 -12.50 8.01
N GLN A 315 12.81 -13.71 7.50
CA GLN A 315 11.46 -14.27 7.27
C GLN A 315 10.53 -14.11 8.49
N ARG A 316 11.05 -14.30 9.71
CA ARG A 316 10.28 -14.19 10.96
C ARG A 316 9.80 -12.76 11.26
N ASN A 317 10.49 -11.76 10.73
CA ASN A 317 10.11 -10.36 10.87
C ASN A 317 8.95 -10.01 9.94
N ILE A 318 8.73 -10.77 8.86
CA ILE A 318 7.60 -10.58 7.96
C ILE A 318 6.34 -11.00 8.73
N THR A 319 5.59 -10.03 9.25
CA THR A 319 4.36 -10.27 10.01
C THR A 319 3.12 -9.96 9.18
N THR A 320 3.27 -9.23 8.09
CA THR A 320 2.15 -8.78 7.24
C THR A 320 2.56 -8.84 5.77
N ILE A 321 1.68 -9.35 4.93
CA ILE A 321 1.80 -9.30 3.47
C ILE A 321 0.60 -8.55 2.91
N GLN A 322 0.87 -7.56 2.06
CA GLN A 322 -0.12 -6.87 1.23
C GLN A 322 0.17 -7.15 -0.24
N THR A 323 -0.73 -7.88 -0.90
CA THR A 323 -0.58 -8.23 -2.32
C THR A 323 -1.94 -8.34 -3.01
N ARG A 324 -1.97 -8.29 -4.34
CA ARG A 324 -3.14 -8.73 -5.10
C ARG A 324 -3.35 -10.24 -4.95
N LEU A 325 -4.61 -10.66 -4.87
CA LEU A 325 -5.04 -12.05 -4.82
C LEU A 325 -4.87 -12.68 -6.22
N LEU A 326 -4.13 -13.79 -6.27
CA LEU A 326 -4.18 -14.73 -7.38
C LEU A 326 -4.81 -16.03 -6.87
N SER A 327 -5.88 -16.48 -7.51
CA SER A 327 -6.53 -17.74 -7.14
C SER A 327 -5.54 -18.92 -7.22
N GLY A 328 -5.65 -19.88 -6.29
CA GLY A 328 -4.77 -21.06 -6.20
C GLY A 328 -3.36 -20.81 -5.67
N THR A 329 -3.02 -19.61 -5.20
CA THR A 329 -1.64 -19.27 -4.79
C THR A 329 -1.48 -19.01 -3.29
N VAL A 330 -2.58 -18.81 -2.57
CA VAL A 330 -2.59 -18.43 -1.16
C VAL A 330 -2.02 -19.53 -0.29
N LYS A 331 -2.28 -20.80 -0.61
CA LYS A 331 -1.71 -21.94 0.12
C LYS A 331 -0.19 -21.90 0.12
N LYS A 332 0.41 -21.66 -1.05
CA LYS A 332 1.87 -21.55 -1.19
C LYS A 332 2.41 -20.37 -0.39
N LEU A 333 1.72 -19.23 -0.39
CA LEU A 333 2.10 -18.06 0.40
C LEU A 333 2.07 -18.38 1.90
N ARG A 334 0.99 -19.00 2.39
CA ARG A 334 0.82 -19.41 3.80
C ARG A 334 1.85 -20.46 4.22
N GLU A 335 2.17 -21.43 3.38
CA GLU A 335 3.21 -22.43 3.65
C GLU A 335 4.61 -21.79 3.80
N ASN A 336 4.90 -20.78 2.97
CA ASN A 336 6.17 -20.05 3.02
C ASN A 336 6.22 -19.00 4.14
N LEU A 337 5.07 -18.51 4.60
CA LEU A 337 4.94 -17.50 5.65
C LEU A 337 3.82 -17.90 6.62
N PRO A 338 4.08 -18.88 7.51
CA PRO A 338 3.04 -19.44 8.37
C PRO A 338 2.50 -18.42 9.37
N GLU A 339 3.32 -17.49 9.85
CA GLU A 339 2.96 -16.58 10.95
C GLU A 339 2.51 -15.19 10.47
N THR A 340 2.17 -15.01 9.19
CA THR A 340 1.80 -13.70 8.64
C THR A 340 0.30 -13.42 8.65
N TYR A 341 -0.03 -12.14 8.81
CA TYR A 341 -1.33 -11.60 8.40
C TYR A 341 -1.33 -11.38 6.89
N LEU A 342 -2.33 -11.93 6.20
CA LEU A 342 -2.46 -11.85 4.74
C LEU A 342 -3.52 -10.82 4.38
N GLU A 343 -3.11 -9.77 3.69
CA GLU A 343 -3.99 -8.77 3.11
C GLU A 343 -4.05 -8.95 1.60
N MET A 344 -5.10 -9.64 1.15
CA MET A 344 -5.25 -10.09 -0.22
C MET A 344 -6.26 -9.20 -0.96
N THR A 345 -5.81 -8.53 -2.02
CA THR A 345 -6.64 -7.61 -2.79
C THR A 345 -7.20 -8.26 -4.04
N ILE A 346 -8.52 -8.42 -4.13
CA ILE A 346 -9.23 -8.70 -5.38
C ILE A 346 -9.22 -7.41 -6.20
N HIS A 347 -8.55 -7.43 -7.34
CA HIS A 347 -8.37 -6.28 -8.21
C HIS A 347 -9.01 -6.55 -9.58
N PRO A 348 -9.75 -5.61 -10.18
CA PRO A 348 -10.55 -5.86 -11.39
C PRO A 348 -9.72 -6.35 -12.59
N GLN A 349 -8.46 -5.91 -12.69
CA GLN A 349 -7.52 -6.40 -13.72
C GLN A 349 -7.22 -7.92 -13.66
N HIS A 350 -7.44 -8.57 -12.52
CA HIS A 350 -7.16 -10.01 -12.36
C HIS A 350 -8.41 -10.82 -12.07
N PHE A 351 -9.38 -10.21 -11.40
CA PHE A 351 -10.65 -10.83 -11.07
C PHE A 351 -11.70 -9.73 -10.96
N ASP A 352 -12.45 -9.52 -12.05
CA ASP A 352 -13.46 -8.48 -12.12
C ASP A 352 -14.78 -8.98 -11.52
N LEU A 353 -15.07 -8.54 -10.29
CA LEU A 353 -16.30 -8.89 -9.58
C LEU A 353 -17.56 -8.55 -10.36
N ALA A 354 -17.55 -7.56 -11.27
CA ALA A 354 -18.73 -7.21 -12.06
C ALA A 354 -19.08 -8.27 -13.12
N GLU A 355 -18.11 -9.11 -13.50
CA GLU A 355 -18.22 -10.07 -14.61
C GLU A 355 -18.18 -11.53 -14.14
N GLN A 356 -17.97 -11.79 -12.84
CA GLN A 356 -17.96 -13.14 -12.30
C GLN A 356 -19.34 -13.61 -11.83
N PRO A 357 -19.71 -14.87 -12.11
CA PRO A 357 -20.89 -15.48 -11.49
C PRO A 357 -20.75 -15.58 -9.96
N PRO A 358 -21.85 -15.45 -9.19
CA PRO A 358 -21.86 -15.56 -7.73
C PRO A 358 -21.18 -16.82 -7.18
N GLU A 359 -21.39 -17.96 -7.83
CA GLU A 359 -20.79 -19.23 -7.46
C GLU A 359 -19.26 -19.19 -7.54
N HIS A 360 -18.72 -18.52 -8.57
CA HIS A 360 -17.28 -18.42 -8.75
C HIS A 360 -16.65 -17.45 -7.73
N VAL A 361 -17.37 -16.37 -7.40
CA VAL A 361 -16.98 -15.47 -6.30
C VAL A 361 -16.92 -16.25 -4.98
N ALA A 362 -17.95 -17.06 -4.70
CA ALA A 362 -18.00 -17.88 -3.49
C ALA A 362 -16.85 -18.91 -3.43
N GLU A 363 -16.59 -19.61 -4.54
CA GLU A 363 -15.49 -20.56 -4.68
C GLU A 363 -14.13 -19.91 -4.36
N VAL A 364 -13.84 -18.75 -4.94
CA VAL A 364 -12.57 -18.05 -4.72
C VAL A 364 -12.40 -17.61 -3.28
N LEU A 365 -13.46 -17.11 -2.64
CA LEU A 365 -13.41 -16.70 -1.22
C LEU A 365 -13.21 -17.91 -0.29
N TRP A 366 -13.94 -19.00 -0.51
CA TRP A 366 -13.78 -20.23 0.26
C TRP A 366 -12.41 -20.87 0.09
N GLU A 367 -11.92 -20.97 -1.14
CA GLU A 367 -10.58 -21.46 -1.45
C GLU A 367 -9.53 -20.60 -0.75
N THR A 368 -9.62 -19.28 -0.87
CA THR A 368 -8.69 -18.32 -0.25
C THR A 368 -8.69 -18.46 1.27
N ALA A 369 -9.86 -18.54 1.91
CA ALA A 369 -9.98 -18.69 3.35
C ALA A 369 -9.40 -20.03 3.83
N ARG A 370 -9.73 -21.14 3.15
CA ARG A 370 -9.19 -22.46 3.44
C ARG A 370 -7.67 -22.51 3.31
N ASP A 371 -7.15 -21.96 2.21
CA ASP A 371 -5.73 -21.93 1.89
C ASP A 371 -4.93 -21.05 2.86
N ALA A 372 -5.55 -19.98 3.37
CA ALA A 372 -4.99 -19.17 4.45
C ALA A 372 -5.06 -19.85 5.82
N GLY A 373 -5.72 -21.02 5.93
CA GLY A 373 -5.94 -21.75 7.18
C GLY A 373 -7.01 -21.12 8.07
N PHE A 374 -7.96 -20.39 7.48
CA PHE A 374 -9.06 -19.72 8.17
C PHE A 374 -8.64 -18.77 9.32
N ARG A 375 -7.50 -18.11 9.16
CA ARG A 375 -6.95 -17.18 10.16
C ARG A 375 -6.13 -16.07 9.53
N ASP A 376 -6.03 -14.97 10.27
CA ASP A 376 -5.17 -13.82 9.95
C ASP A 376 -5.28 -13.41 8.46
N LEU A 377 -6.50 -13.34 7.96
CA LEU A 377 -6.80 -13.07 6.56
C LEU A 377 -7.71 -11.86 6.46
N HIS A 378 -7.34 -10.94 5.59
CA HIS A 378 -8.18 -9.85 5.14
C HIS A 378 -8.30 -9.86 3.63
N ILE A 379 -9.52 -9.73 3.13
CA ILE A 379 -9.80 -9.64 1.71
C ILE A 379 -10.25 -8.22 1.37
N THR A 380 -9.49 -7.50 0.55
CA THR A 380 -9.91 -6.21 0.00
C THR A 380 -10.60 -6.44 -1.35
N LEU A 381 -11.86 -6.06 -1.44
CA LEU A 381 -12.68 -6.14 -2.64
C LEU A 381 -12.63 -4.80 -3.36
N ILE A 382 -11.84 -4.69 -4.44
CA ILE A 382 -11.81 -3.50 -5.29
C ILE A 382 -12.67 -3.76 -6.52
N ALA A 383 -13.60 -2.84 -6.80
CA ALA A 383 -14.34 -2.83 -8.05
C ALA A 383 -14.46 -1.40 -8.57
N ALA A 384 -14.44 -1.25 -9.89
CA ALA A 384 -14.74 -0.01 -10.58
C ALA A 384 -16.09 -0.15 -11.31
N ALA A 385 -17.01 0.76 -11.03
CA ALA A 385 -18.20 0.95 -11.84
C ALA A 385 -17.90 2.07 -12.85
N HIS A 386 -18.03 1.77 -14.14
CA HIS A 386 -17.81 2.74 -15.22
C HIS A 386 -19.06 3.47 -15.70
N GLU A 387 -20.23 2.85 -15.49
CA GLU A 387 -21.55 3.44 -15.71
C GLU A 387 -22.57 2.88 -14.71
N PRO A 388 -23.72 3.55 -14.48
CA PRO A 388 -24.71 3.12 -13.47
C PRO A 388 -25.17 1.66 -13.61
N ALA A 389 -25.24 1.12 -14.83
CA ALA A 389 -25.64 -0.27 -15.07
C ALA A 389 -24.67 -1.31 -14.47
N TYR A 390 -23.42 -0.94 -14.13
CA TYR A 390 -22.49 -1.83 -13.43
C TYR A 390 -22.85 -2.02 -11.96
N LEU A 391 -23.64 -1.11 -11.37
CA LEU A 391 -23.97 -1.18 -9.94
C LEU A 391 -24.81 -2.42 -9.61
N ASP A 392 -25.76 -2.80 -10.46
CA ASP A 392 -26.62 -3.98 -10.23
C ASP A 392 -25.82 -5.30 -10.31
N ARG A 393 -24.87 -5.36 -11.24
CA ARG A 393 -23.95 -6.52 -11.38
C ARG A 393 -23.04 -6.63 -10.17
N LEU A 394 -22.42 -5.53 -9.77
CA LEU A 394 -21.57 -5.47 -8.58
C LEU A 394 -22.34 -5.76 -7.29
N GLU A 395 -23.59 -5.31 -7.18
CA GLU A 395 -24.44 -5.66 -6.04
C GLU A 395 -24.58 -7.17 -5.91
N THR A 396 -24.91 -7.86 -7.00
CA THR A 396 -25.11 -9.31 -7.01
C THR A 396 -23.85 -10.03 -6.50
N SER A 397 -22.68 -9.62 -6.99
CA SER A 397 -21.40 -10.17 -6.56
C SER A 397 -21.05 -9.81 -5.11
N TYR A 398 -21.37 -8.60 -4.65
CA TYR A 398 -21.17 -8.22 -3.25
C TYR A 398 -22.11 -8.95 -2.28
N ARG A 399 -23.32 -9.30 -2.70
CA ARG A 399 -24.20 -10.18 -1.92
C ARG A 399 -23.60 -11.57 -1.80
N ALA A 400 -23.11 -12.13 -2.90
CA ALA A 400 -22.38 -13.40 -2.87
C ALA A 400 -21.16 -13.34 -1.94
N CYS A 401 -20.40 -12.24 -1.95
CA CYS A 401 -19.31 -12.01 -1.01
C CYS A 401 -19.81 -11.98 0.45
N LEU A 402 -20.88 -11.25 0.74
CA LEU A 402 -21.46 -11.12 2.08
C LEU A 402 -21.91 -12.48 2.62
N ASP A 403 -22.66 -13.24 1.83
CA ASP A 403 -23.17 -14.55 2.19
C ASP A 403 -22.00 -15.52 2.43
N THR A 404 -21.05 -15.58 1.50
CA THR A 404 -19.87 -16.46 1.61
C THR A 404 -19.00 -16.11 2.83
N LEU A 405 -18.75 -14.82 3.09
CA LEU A 405 -17.99 -14.40 4.28
C LEU A 405 -18.72 -14.75 5.58
N THR A 406 -20.05 -14.78 5.56
CA THR A 406 -20.87 -15.24 6.69
C THR A 406 -20.62 -16.72 6.95
N GLU A 407 -20.79 -17.55 5.91
CA GLU A 407 -20.62 -18.99 6.00
C GLU A 407 -19.20 -19.37 6.47
N ILE A 408 -18.17 -18.72 5.93
CA ILE A 408 -16.77 -18.94 6.33
C ILE A 408 -16.59 -18.65 7.83
N ASN A 409 -17.06 -17.51 8.33
CA ASN A 409 -16.87 -17.15 9.73
C ASN A 409 -17.73 -18.00 10.68
N GLU A 410 -18.92 -18.44 10.25
CA GLU A 410 -19.74 -19.41 11.00
C GLU A 410 -19.05 -20.78 11.10
N TYR A 411 -18.45 -21.25 10.01
CA TYR A 411 -17.64 -22.48 10.00
C TYR A 411 -16.46 -22.38 10.98
N ILE A 412 -15.77 -21.24 11.03
CA ILE A 412 -14.69 -21.01 11.99
C ILE A 412 -15.21 -21.06 13.43
N ALA A 413 -16.34 -20.44 13.71
CA ALA A 413 -16.93 -20.46 15.05
C ALA A 413 -17.36 -21.87 15.48
N ALA A 414 -17.93 -22.66 14.56
CA ALA A 414 -18.37 -24.03 14.82
C ALA A 414 -17.18 -24.96 15.12
N THR A 415 -16.16 -24.97 14.26
CA THR A 415 -14.97 -25.84 14.41
C THR A 415 -14.16 -25.55 15.67
N ARG A 416 -14.23 -24.33 16.21
CA ARG A 416 -13.61 -23.96 17.48
C ARG A 416 -14.37 -24.44 18.71
N SER A 417 -15.67 -24.64 18.60
CA SER A 417 -16.49 -25.11 19.74
C SER A 417 -16.26 -26.60 20.02
N GLU A 418 -15.65 -27.31 19.07
CA GLU A 418 -15.37 -28.75 19.12
C GLU A 418 -13.93 -29.09 19.56
N ALA A 419 -13.03 -28.11 19.54
CA ALA A 419 -11.62 -28.23 19.91
C ALA A 419 -11.35 -27.66 21.31
#